data_AF-A0AAD1MJ09-F1
#
_entry.id   AF-A0AAD1MJ09-F1
#
_cell.length_a   1.000
_cell.length_b   1.000
_cell.length_c   1.000
_cell.angle_alpha   90.00
_cell.angle_beta   90.00
_cell.angle_gamma   90.00
#
_symmetry.space_group_name_H-M   'P 1'
#
loop_
_entity.id
_entity.type
_entity.pdbx_description
1 polymer ?
#
loop_
_entity_poly.entity_id
_entity_poly.type
_entity_poly.pdbx_seq_one_letter_code
_entity_poly.pdbx_strand_id
1 'polypeptide(L)' 'MQLFSQLVNDRFAAFARDCDAYGKQVSDPAELNSVIAEALNHSGPLVEILTDARST' A
#
# COMPACT_ATOMS: atom_id res chain seq x y z
N MET A 1 8.64 -29.24 4.74
CA MET A 1 9.66 -28.32 4.20
C MET A 1 8.97 -26.98 3.96
N GLN A 2 9.22 -26.00 4.83
CA GLN A 2 8.55 -24.70 4.82
C GLN A 2 9.46 -23.72 4.07
N LEU A 3 8.96 -23.12 2.99
CA LEU A 3 9.70 -22.12 2.22
C LEU A 3 9.74 -20.82 3.03
N PHE A 4 10.95 -20.34 3.36
CA PHE A 4 11.22 -19.11 4.15
C PHE A 4 10.88 -17.80 3.41
N SER A 5 10.00 -17.82 2.43
CA SER A 5 9.73 -16.68 1.53
C SER A 5 8.33 -16.09 1.69
N GLN A 6 7.68 -16.29 2.84
CA GLN A 6 6.40 -15.64 3.15
C GLN A 6 6.65 -14.47 4.10
N LEU A 7 6.84 -13.27 3.55
CA LEU A 7 6.59 -12.06 4.31
C LEU A 7 5.07 -11.93 4.46
N VAL A 8 4.59 -12.00 5.69
CA VAL A 8 3.25 -11.55 6.03
C VAL A 8 3.33 -10.03 6.02
N ASN A 9 2.78 -9.41 4.98
CA ASN A 9 2.73 -7.96 4.90
C ASN A 9 1.61 -7.46 5.82
N ASP A 10 1.95 -6.59 6.77
CA ASP A 10 0.97 -5.91 7.59
C ASP A 10 0.15 -4.93 6.73
N ARG A 11 -1.03 -4.54 7.22
CA ARG A 11 -1.89 -3.56 6.53
C ARG A 11 -1.35 -2.15 6.75
N PHE A 12 -0.28 -1.75 6.04
CA PHE A 12 0.40 -0.47 6.26
C PHE A 12 -0.52 0.75 6.06
N ALA A 13 -1.44 0.71 5.09
CA ALA A 13 -2.41 1.79 4.91
C ALA A 13 -3.41 1.90 6.07
N ALA A 14 -3.68 0.80 6.80
CA ALA A 14 -4.44 0.87 8.04
C ALA A 14 -3.60 1.50 9.16
N PHE A 15 -2.36 1.06 9.32
CA PHE A 15 -1.44 1.63 10.31
C PHE A 15 -1.22 3.14 10.14
N ALA A 16 -1.10 3.63 8.91
CA ALA A 16 -1.01 5.06 8.64
C ALA A 16 -2.24 5.83 9.15
N ARG A 17 -3.45 5.28 8.96
CA ARG A 17 -4.69 5.88 9.45
C ARG A 17 -4.79 5.83 10.98
N ASP A 18 -4.30 4.76 11.61
CA ASP A 18 -4.24 4.66 13.08
C ASP A 18 -3.29 5.71 13.69
N CYS A 19 -2.34 6.22 12.89
CA CYS A 19 -1.45 7.33 13.25
C CYS A 19 -1.99 8.72 12.84
N ASP A 20 -3.28 8.83 12.48
CA ASP A 20 -3.92 10.04 11.93
C ASP A 20 -3.26 10.59 10.65
N ALA A 21 -2.53 9.75 9.91
CA ALA A 21 -1.96 10.08 8.61
C ALA A 21 -2.84 9.60 7.45
N TYR A 22 -2.58 10.12 6.25
CA TYR A 22 -3.21 9.60 5.04
C TYR A 22 -2.67 8.20 4.73
N GLY A 23 -3.57 7.22 4.66
CA GLY A 23 -3.25 5.84 4.29
C GLY A 23 -4.25 5.30 3.29
N LYS A 24 -3.77 4.90 2.11
CA LYS A 24 -4.61 4.30 1.05
C LYS A 24 -3.97 3.04 0.48
N GLN A 25 -4.75 1.97 0.39
CA GLN A 25 -4.35 0.75 -0.31
C GLN A 25 -4.92 0.76 -1.73
N VAL A 26 -4.13 0.33 -2.71
CA VAL A 26 -4.49 0.25 -4.14
C VAL A 26 -4.14 -1.13 -4.66
N SER A 27 -5.10 -1.81 -5.28
CA SER A 27 -4.89 -3.10 -5.96
C SER A 27 -5.20 -3.06 -7.45
N ASP A 28 -5.91 -2.03 -7.91
CA ASP A 28 -6.20 -1.82 -9.32
C ASP A 28 -5.20 -0.81 -9.91
N PRO A 29 -4.39 -1.18 -10.92
CA PRO A 29 -3.50 -0.26 -11.61
C PRO A 29 -4.20 0.97 -12.21
N ALA A 30 -5.48 0.85 -12.59
CA ALA A 30 -6.24 1.96 -13.16
C ALA A 30 -6.50 3.10 -12.15
N GLU A 31 -6.50 2.79 -10.85
CA GLU A 31 -6.73 3.75 -9.77
C GLU A 31 -5.42 4.43 -9.30
N LEU A 32 -4.26 3.93 -9.72
CA LEU A 32 -2.99 4.34 -9.12
C LEU A 32 -2.70 5.83 -9.31
N ASN A 33 -2.92 6.37 -10.51
CA ASN A 33 -2.63 7.77 -10.81
C ASN A 33 -3.53 8.73 -10.01
N SER A 34 -4.83 8.42 -9.88
CA SER A 34 -5.74 9.27 -9.11
C SER A 34 -5.43 9.22 -7.61
N VAL A 35 -5.11 8.04 -7.08
CA VAL A 35 -4.73 7.88 -5.66
C VAL A 35 -3.43 8.60 -5.34
N ILE A 36 -2.41 8.53 -6.21
CA ILE A 36 -1.17 9.28 -6.03
C ILE A 36 -1.46 10.78 -6.05
N ALA A 37 -2.26 11.26 -7.00
CA ALA A 37 -2.63 12.68 -7.08
C ALA A 37 -3.37 13.15 -5.82
N GLU A 38 -4.28 12.34 -5.27
CA GLU A 38 -4.95 12.60 -4.00
C GLU A 38 -3.95 12.65 -2.83
N ALA A 39 -3.10 11.64 -2.71
CA ALA A 39 -2.13 11.47 -1.62
C ALA A 39 -1.17 12.65 -1.51
N LEU A 40 -0.76 13.25 -2.63
CA LEU A 40 0.13 14.41 -2.68
C LEU A 40 -0.47 15.67 -2.01
N ASN A 41 -1.78 15.71 -1.76
CA ASN A 41 -2.42 16.80 -1.01
C ASN A 41 -2.33 16.61 0.51
N HIS A 42 -1.77 15.49 0.99
CA HIS A 42 -1.61 15.19 2.41
C HIS A 42 -0.13 15.29 2.81
N SER A 43 0.13 15.75 4.04
CA SER A 43 1.49 15.72 4.61
C SER A 43 1.83 14.30 5.07
N GLY A 44 2.96 13.75 4.59
CA GLY A 44 3.43 12.42 4.94
C GLY A 44 2.47 11.27 4.59
N PRO A 45 2.02 11.14 3.32
CA PRO A 45 1.08 10.09 2.93
C PRO A 45 1.76 8.73 2.81
N LEU A 46 0.99 7.66 3.04
CA LEU A 46 1.36 6.29 2.69
C LEU A 46 0.36 5.72 1.67
N VAL A 47 0.87 5.28 0.53
CA VAL A 47 0.12 4.54 -0.49
C VAL A 47 0.67 3.11 -0.54
N GLU A 48 -0.17 2.13 -0.19
CA GLU A 48 0.15 0.71 -0.21
C GLU A 48 -0.32 0.09 -1.53
N ILE A 49 0.61 -0.31 -2.39
CA ILE A 49 0.31 -0.92 -3.69
C ILE A 49 0.37 -2.44 -3.54
N LEU A 50 -0.75 -3.12 -3.75
CA LEU A 50 -0.82 -4.57 -3.81
C LEU A 50 -0.45 -5.03 -5.22
N THR A 51 0.55 -5.90 -5.31
CA THR A 51 0.99 -6.54 -6.55
C THR A 51 1.24 -8.02 -6.29
N ASP A 52 1.26 -8.81 -7.35
CA ASP A 52 1.67 -10.21 -7.26
C ASP A 52 3.12 -10.33 -6.77
N ALA A 53 3.35 -11.18 -5.77
CA ALA A 53 4.68 -11.46 -5.23
C ALA A 53 5.61 -12.22 -6.21
N ARG A 54 5.07 -12.63 -7.36
CA ARG A 54 5.80 -13.34 -8.41
C ARG A 54 6.29 -12.33 -9.44
N SER A 55 7.60 -12.14 -9.54
CA SER A 55 8.21 -11.55 -10.72
C SER A 55 8.42 -12.68 -11.74
N THR A 56 7.88 -12.50 -12.96
CA THR A 56 8.10 -13.40 -14.10
C THR A 56 9.55 -13.45 -14.53
#